data_AF-A0A3D4H3J1-F1
#
_entry.id   AF-A0A3D4H3J1-F1
#
_cell.length_a   1.000
_cell.length_b   1.000
_cell.length_c   1.000
_cell.angle_alpha   90.00
_cell.angle_beta   90.00
_cell.angle_gamma   90.00
#
_symmetry.space_group_name_H-M   'P 1'
#
loop_
_entity.id
_entity.type
_entity.pdbx_description
1 polymer ?
#
loop_
_entity_poly.entity_id
_entity_poly.type
_entity_poly.pdbx_seq_one_letter_code
_entity_poly.pdbx_strand_id
1 'polypeptide(L)'
;YASKRHPGRSSLNPKIWESLNPGEVDYAEVQEIGTLTLDKLVKKYKIDDISLIKLDLEGTEVDALLGGISTLKRIRPPIVMEFGLRKHNETVFGQKLEDFFDVLDDTSYTAYLPWAVQVTRGSEIPFWYLFVCPNENTNYKKYLENNWNNL
;
A
#
# COMPACT_ATOMS: atom_id res chain seq x y z
N TYR A 1 -13.88 -2.10 16.22
CA TYR A 1 -15.15 -2.75 16.61
C TYR A 1 -14.98 -4.25 16.50
N ALA A 2 -15.26 -5.01 17.54
CA ALA A 2 -15.15 -6.47 17.48
C ALA A 2 -16.38 -7.08 18.15
N SER A 3 -17.07 -7.99 17.47
CA SER A 3 -18.06 -8.83 18.14
C SER A 3 -17.32 -9.99 18.78
N LYS A 4 -17.72 -10.42 19.99
CA LYS A 4 -17.21 -11.66 20.62
C LYS A 4 -17.28 -12.89 19.72
N ARG A 5 -18.16 -12.90 18.72
CA ARG A 5 -18.31 -13.99 17.74
C ARG A 5 -17.56 -13.75 16.42
N HIS A 6 -17.17 -12.50 16.10
CA HIS A 6 -16.62 -12.11 14.80
C HIS A 6 -15.57 -10.99 14.96
N PRO A 7 -14.30 -11.34 15.22
CA PRO A 7 -13.25 -10.37 15.56
C PRO A 7 -12.68 -9.59 14.35
N GLY A 8 -12.96 -10.00 13.11
CA GLY A 8 -12.57 -9.26 11.91
C GLY A 8 -13.78 -8.55 11.28
N ARG A 9 -13.72 -7.23 11.13
CA ARG A 9 -14.75 -6.45 10.43
C ARG A 9 -14.11 -5.42 9.51
N SER A 10 -13.84 -5.82 8.26
CA SER A 10 -13.51 -4.89 7.18
C SER A 10 -14.80 -4.21 6.68
N SER A 11 -14.80 -2.88 6.67
CA SER A 11 -15.64 -2.03 5.79
C SER A 11 -17.18 -1.94 6.00
N LEU A 12 -17.80 -2.65 6.95
CA LEU A 12 -19.25 -2.47 7.22
C LEU A 12 -19.52 -1.32 8.20
N ASN A 13 -20.43 -0.41 7.83
CA ASN A 13 -20.84 0.72 8.67
C ASN A 13 -21.34 0.23 10.05
N PRO A 14 -20.77 0.72 11.17
CA PRO A 14 -21.18 0.34 12.52
C PRO A 14 -22.69 0.47 12.77
N LYS A 15 -23.34 1.45 12.15
CA LYS A 15 -24.80 1.68 12.24
C LYS A 15 -25.62 0.54 11.64
N ILE A 16 -25.12 -0.10 10.58
CA ILE A 16 -25.79 -1.26 9.96
C ILE A 16 -25.76 -2.43 10.95
N TRP A 17 -24.63 -2.63 11.62
CA TRP A 17 -24.49 -3.70 12.61
C TRP A 17 -25.31 -3.47 13.87
N GLU A 18 -25.32 -2.24 14.38
CA GLU A 18 -26.16 -1.87 15.50
C GLU A 18 -27.65 -2.05 15.19
N SER A 19 -28.05 -1.83 13.93
CA SER A 19 -29.41 -2.13 13.45
C SER A 19 -29.68 -3.64 13.37
N LEU A 20 -28.74 -4.43 12.84
CA LEU A 20 -28.93 -5.87 12.64
C LEU A 20 -28.79 -6.69 13.93
N ASN A 21 -27.92 -6.28 14.86
CA ASN A 21 -27.64 -6.97 16.12
C ASN A 21 -27.43 -5.96 17.26
N PRO A 22 -28.51 -5.29 17.72
CA PRO A 22 -28.42 -4.30 18.78
C PRO A 22 -27.82 -4.89 20.06
N GLY A 23 -26.84 -4.21 20.65
CA GLY A 23 -26.21 -4.63 21.91
C GLY A 23 -25.21 -5.80 21.81
N GLU A 24 -24.98 -6.37 20.62
CA GLU A 24 -23.96 -7.43 20.40
C GLU A 24 -22.63 -6.88 19.85
N VAL A 25 -22.48 -5.56 19.72
CA VAL A 25 -21.26 -4.92 19.26
C VAL A 25 -20.46 -4.43 20.46
N ASP A 26 -19.35 -5.11 20.75
CA ASP A 26 -18.37 -4.61 21.71
C ASP A 26 -17.45 -3.60 21.01
N TYR A 27 -17.49 -2.36 21.50
CA TYR A 27 -16.52 -1.34 21.14
C TYR A 27 -15.27 -1.62 21.95
N ALA A 28 -14.31 -2.32 21.34
CA ALA A 28 -13.01 -2.53 21.97
C ALA A 28 -12.39 -1.18 22.33
N GLU A 29 -11.78 -1.10 23.52
CA GLU A 29 -11.02 0.06 23.97
C GLU A 29 -9.87 0.36 23.00
N VAL A 30 -9.47 1.63 22.93
CA VAL A 30 -8.31 2.06 22.14
C VAL A 30 -7.07 1.35 22.68
N GLN A 31 -6.34 0.66 21.80
CA GLN A 31 -5.08 -0.01 22.15
C GLN A 31 -3.92 0.69 21.46
N GLU A 32 -2.88 1.00 22.21
CA GLU A 32 -1.60 1.42 21.66
C GLU A 32 -0.78 0.20 21.23
N ILE A 33 -0.34 0.19 19.98
CA ILE A 33 0.45 -0.90 19.40
C ILE A 33 1.77 -0.31 18.90
N GLY A 34 2.89 -0.95 19.28
CA GLY A 34 4.20 -0.57 18.77
C GLY A 34 4.36 -0.92 17.30
N THR A 35 4.88 0.01 16.50
CA THR A 35 5.14 -0.18 15.06
C THR A 35 6.63 -0.26 14.75
N LEU A 36 6.96 -0.84 13.59
CA LEU A 36 8.33 -0.91 13.06
C LEU A 36 8.31 -0.42 11.60
N THR A 37 9.40 0.23 11.19
CA THR A 37 9.58 0.63 9.79
C THR A 37 10.05 -0.56 8.94
N LEU A 38 9.79 -0.50 7.64
CA LEU A 38 10.24 -1.53 6.70
C LEU A 38 11.76 -1.72 6.75
N ASP A 39 12.55 -0.64 6.80
CA ASP A 39 14.01 -0.74 6.92
C ASP A 39 14.46 -1.46 8.20
N LYS A 40 13.80 -1.18 9.34
CA LYS A 40 14.09 -1.89 10.60
C LYS A 40 13.69 -3.35 10.53
N LEU A 41 12.57 -3.67 9.88
CA LEU A 41 12.10 -5.03 9.67
C LEU A 41 13.11 -5.85 8.85
N VAL A 42 13.52 -5.32 7.70
CA VAL A 42 14.51 -5.92 6.80
C VAL A 42 15.83 -6.14 7.51
N LYS A 43 16.33 -5.14 8.24
CA LYS A 43 17.56 -5.26 9.04
C LYS A 43 17.44 -6.30 10.15
N LYS A 44 16.34 -6.30 10.89
CA LYS A 44 16.09 -7.21 12.02
C LYS A 44 16.12 -8.67 11.57
N TYR A 45 15.50 -8.97 10.43
CA TYR A 45 15.42 -10.32 9.89
C TYR A 45 16.51 -10.66 8.88
N LYS A 46 17.47 -9.74 8.64
CA LYS A 46 18.57 -9.90 7.68
C LYS A 46 18.07 -10.33 6.30
N ILE A 47 17.05 -9.62 5.80
CA ILE A 47 16.46 -9.87 4.49
C ILE A 47 17.34 -9.20 3.43
N ASP A 48 17.87 -10.01 2.52
CA ASP A 48 18.76 -9.54 1.45
C ASP A 48 18.10 -9.54 0.07
N ASP A 49 16.97 -10.24 -0.08
CA ASP A 49 16.18 -10.27 -1.31
C ASP A 49 14.67 -10.26 -1.01
N ILE A 50 13.89 -9.56 -1.82
CA ILE A 50 12.44 -9.44 -1.73
C ILE A 50 11.88 -9.44 -3.14
N SER A 51 11.11 -10.47 -3.50
CA SER A 51 10.51 -10.57 -4.84
C SER A 51 9.29 -9.67 -5.01
N LEU A 52 8.56 -9.36 -3.92
CA LEU A 52 7.35 -8.54 -3.93
C LEU A 52 7.07 -8.02 -2.51
N ILE A 53 6.60 -6.77 -2.42
CA ILE A 53 5.97 -6.25 -1.20
C ILE A 53 4.47 -6.09 -1.46
N LYS A 54 3.63 -6.63 -0.58
CA LYS A 54 2.21 -6.28 -0.53
C LYS A 54 1.96 -5.33 0.64
N LEU A 55 1.31 -4.20 0.40
CA LEU A 55 0.86 -3.24 1.42
C LEU A 55 -0.67 -3.16 1.40
N ASP A 56 -1.28 -3.48 2.54
CA ASP A 56 -2.73 -3.58 2.74
C ASP A 56 -2.91 -3.28 4.23
N LEU A 57 -2.85 -1.99 4.57
CA LEU A 57 -2.68 -1.50 5.93
C LEU A 57 -3.90 -0.68 6.33
N GLU A 58 -4.41 -0.89 7.53
CA GLU A 58 -5.49 -0.08 8.12
C GLU A 58 -5.02 1.33 8.53
N GLY A 59 -3.91 1.80 7.96
CA GLY A 59 -3.20 3.03 8.30
C GLY A 59 -2.66 3.71 7.04
N THR A 60 -1.38 4.08 7.06
CA THR A 60 -0.77 4.91 6.01
C THR A 60 0.28 4.14 5.21
N GLU A 61 -0.07 3.72 4.00
CA GLU A 61 0.87 3.01 3.13
C GLU A 61 2.07 3.89 2.74
N VAL A 62 1.89 5.21 2.65
CA VAL A 62 2.99 6.14 2.36
C VAL A 62 4.01 6.16 3.51
N ASP A 63 3.60 6.02 4.77
CA ASP A 63 4.56 5.97 5.89
C ASP A 63 5.35 4.66 5.86
N ALA A 64 4.73 3.55 5.42
CA ALA A 64 5.44 2.29 5.22
C ALA A 64 6.52 2.42 4.14
N LEU A 65 6.23 3.16 3.05
CA LEU A 65 7.21 3.46 2.00
C LEU A 65 8.33 4.39 2.51
N LEU A 66 7.99 5.48 3.23
CA LEU A 66 8.96 6.40 3.85
C LEU A 66 9.87 5.68 4.85
N GLY A 67 9.31 4.78 5.65
CA GLY A 67 10.08 3.93 6.57
C GLY A 67 10.93 2.86 5.90
N GLY A 68 10.85 2.74 4.57
CA GLY A 68 11.49 1.72 3.74
C GLY A 68 12.46 2.25 2.69
N ILE A 69 12.78 3.54 2.67
CA ILE A 69 13.57 4.17 1.59
C ILE A 69 14.89 3.44 1.33
N SER A 70 15.62 3.04 2.37
CA SER A 70 16.90 2.35 2.20
C SER A 70 16.71 0.97 1.55
N THR A 71 15.66 0.26 1.95
CA THR A 71 15.25 -1.03 1.40
C THR A 71 14.83 -0.89 -0.06
N LEU A 72 13.96 0.08 -0.37
CA LEU A 72 13.45 0.32 -1.72
C LEU A 72 14.57 0.73 -2.68
N LYS A 73 15.53 1.54 -2.22
CA LYS A 73 16.70 1.91 -3.03
C LYS A 73 17.67 0.75 -3.25
N ARG A 74 17.86 -0.12 -2.24
CA ARG A 74 18.84 -1.22 -2.28
C ARG A 74 18.32 -2.49 -2.96
N ILE A 75 17.19 -3.02 -2.48
CA ILE A 75 16.64 -4.32 -2.92
C ILE A 75 15.79 -4.15 -4.18
N ARG A 76 15.17 -2.97 -4.34
CA ARG A 76 14.34 -2.61 -5.49
C ARG A 76 13.19 -3.59 -5.78
N PRO A 77 12.40 -4.02 -4.78
CA PRO A 77 11.27 -4.92 -5.01
C PRO A 77 10.10 -4.17 -5.70
N PRO A 78 9.32 -4.83 -6.56
CA PRO A 78 7.99 -4.33 -6.94
C PRO A 78 7.04 -4.34 -5.73
N ILE A 79 6.03 -3.48 -5.78
CA ILE A 79 5.07 -3.28 -4.69
C ILE A 79 3.65 -3.33 -5.24
N VAL A 80 2.77 -4.04 -4.55
CA VAL A 80 1.32 -3.93 -4.75
C VAL A 80 0.74 -3.33 -3.49
N MET A 81 0.10 -2.17 -3.60
CA MET A 81 -0.44 -1.46 -2.45
C MET A 81 -1.91 -1.13 -2.64
N GLU A 82 -2.69 -1.29 -1.57
CA GLU A 82 -3.96 -0.59 -1.46
C GLU A 82 -3.67 0.91 -1.40
N PHE A 83 -4.19 1.66 -2.38
CA PHE A 83 -4.04 3.10 -2.47
C PHE A 83 -5.37 3.76 -2.14
N GLY A 84 -5.72 3.70 -0.86
CA GLY A 84 -6.92 4.30 -0.29
C GLY A 84 -6.81 5.81 -0.02
N LEU A 85 -5.83 6.51 -0.61
CA LEU A 85 -5.62 7.96 -0.43
C LEU A 85 -6.72 8.79 -1.11
N ARG A 86 -7.91 8.83 -0.49
CA ARG A 86 -8.99 9.77 -0.83
C ARG A 86 -9.60 10.33 0.45
N LYS A 87 -9.47 11.65 0.67
CA LYS A 87 -10.03 12.53 1.74
C LYS A 87 -9.93 12.03 3.19
N HIS A 88 -10.28 10.79 3.49
CA HIS A 88 -10.20 10.16 4.80
C HIS A 88 -8.76 10.11 5.32
N ASN A 89 -7.81 9.55 4.56
CA ASN A 89 -6.42 9.44 5.01
C ASN A 89 -5.74 10.80 5.20
N GLU A 90 -6.02 11.78 4.33
CA GLU A 90 -5.54 13.16 4.51
C GLU A 90 -6.13 13.81 5.76
N THR A 91 -7.42 13.59 6.04
CA THR A 91 -8.09 14.19 7.21
C THR A 91 -7.67 13.53 8.53
N VAL A 92 -7.44 12.22 8.53
CA VAL A 92 -7.14 11.42 9.74
C VAL A 92 -5.64 11.39 10.03
N PHE A 93 -4.80 11.24 9.00
CA PHE A 93 -3.36 11.04 9.14
C PHE A 93 -2.52 12.20 8.57
N GLY A 94 -3.14 13.22 7.95
CA GLY A 94 -2.43 14.38 7.40
C GLY A 94 -1.63 14.10 6.12
N GLN A 95 -1.73 12.88 5.57
CA GLN A 95 -0.93 12.47 4.42
C GLN A 95 -1.44 13.09 3.12
N LYS A 96 -0.50 13.62 2.36
CA LYS A 96 -0.78 14.20 1.05
C LYS A 96 -0.41 13.23 -0.04
N LEU A 97 -1.17 13.30 -1.12
CA LEU A 97 -0.84 12.60 -2.36
C LEU A 97 0.56 13.01 -2.88
N GLU A 98 1.01 14.22 -2.57
CA GLU A 98 2.34 14.71 -2.94
C GLU A 98 3.46 13.91 -2.26
N ASP A 99 3.30 13.56 -0.97
CA ASP A 99 4.30 12.79 -0.23
C ASP A 99 4.54 11.42 -0.89
N PHE A 100 3.48 10.82 -1.44
CA PHE A 100 3.60 9.59 -2.21
C PHE A 100 4.46 9.79 -3.47
N PHE A 101 4.20 10.83 -4.25
CA PHE A 101 4.97 11.09 -5.47
C PHE A 101 6.42 11.46 -5.17
N ASP A 102 6.69 12.20 -4.09
CA ASP A 102 8.04 12.51 -3.65
C ASP A 102 8.83 11.25 -3.29
N VAL A 103 8.19 10.26 -2.66
CA VAL A 103 8.79 8.95 -2.42
C VAL A 103 9.09 8.20 -3.72
N LEU A 104 8.17 8.22 -4.69
CA LEU A 104 8.41 7.57 -5.99
C LEU A 104 9.61 8.18 -6.72
N ASP A 105 9.71 9.51 -6.71
CA ASP A 105 10.82 10.23 -7.32
C ASP A 105 12.15 9.90 -6.61
N ASP A 106 12.19 9.98 -5.28
CA ASP A 106 13.40 9.71 -4.50
C ASP A 106 13.89 8.26 -4.67
N THR A 107 12.97 7.31 -4.80
CA THR A 107 13.31 5.88 -4.94
C THR A 107 13.50 5.45 -6.40
N SER A 108 13.18 6.31 -7.37
CA SER A 108 13.14 5.99 -8.80
C SER A 108 12.20 4.84 -9.12
N TYR A 109 10.95 4.98 -8.67
CA TYR A 109 9.83 4.08 -8.90
C TYR A 109 8.74 4.78 -9.71
N THR A 110 7.89 3.98 -10.36
CA THR A 110 6.71 4.43 -11.09
C THR A 110 5.49 3.62 -10.66
N ALA A 111 4.35 4.29 -10.47
CA ALA A 111 3.08 3.64 -10.15
C ALA A 111 2.22 3.41 -11.39
N TYR A 112 1.44 2.33 -11.37
CA TYR A 112 0.52 1.92 -12.42
C TYR A 112 -0.81 1.46 -11.84
N LEU A 113 -1.88 1.70 -12.59
CA LEU A 113 -3.17 1.04 -12.41
C LEU A 113 -3.09 -0.42 -12.92
N PRO A 114 -4.03 -1.30 -12.55
CA PRO A 114 -4.01 -2.71 -12.97
C PRO A 114 -3.95 -2.93 -14.49
N TRP A 115 -4.43 -1.95 -15.26
CA TRP A 115 -4.43 -1.95 -16.72
C TRP A 115 -3.19 -1.25 -17.32
N ALA A 116 -2.09 -1.21 -16.58
CA ALA A 116 -0.80 -0.65 -16.99
C ALA A 116 -0.84 0.83 -17.41
N VAL A 117 -1.85 1.59 -16.96
CA VAL A 117 -1.84 3.05 -17.09
C VAL A 117 -0.98 3.64 -15.99
N GLN A 118 0.06 4.38 -16.39
CA GLN A 118 0.95 5.06 -15.47
C GLN A 118 0.20 6.13 -14.68
N VAL A 119 0.48 6.18 -13.38
CA VAL A 119 -0.04 7.19 -12.45
C VAL A 119 1.03 8.24 -12.22
N THR A 120 0.69 9.49 -12.49
CA THR A 120 1.53 10.68 -12.30
C THR A 120 0.82 11.72 -11.44
N ARG A 121 1.53 12.76 -11.00
CA ARG A 121 0.92 13.90 -10.29
C ARG A 121 -0.28 14.45 -11.06
N GLY A 122 -1.42 14.58 -10.37
CA GLY A 122 -2.69 15.02 -10.95
C GLY A 122 -3.50 13.94 -11.68
N SER A 123 -3.00 12.71 -11.80
CA SER A 123 -3.78 11.59 -12.33
C SER A 123 -4.98 11.28 -11.43
N GLU A 124 -6.10 10.94 -12.05
CA GLU A 124 -7.19 10.30 -11.33
C GLU A 124 -6.81 8.85 -11.00
N ILE A 125 -7.07 8.44 -9.76
CA ILE A 125 -6.81 7.08 -9.29
C ILE A 125 -8.17 6.45 -8.96
N PRO A 126 -8.86 5.83 -9.95
CA PRO A 126 -10.22 5.31 -9.79
C PRO A 126 -10.26 3.90 -9.18
N PHE A 127 -9.10 3.29 -8.91
CA PHE A 127 -8.99 1.93 -8.40
C PHE A 127 -8.29 1.92 -7.04
N TRP A 128 -8.69 0.97 -6.19
CA TRP A 128 -8.17 0.85 -4.83
C TRP A 128 -6.74 0.34 -4.76
N TYR A 129 -6.17 -0.15 -5.84
CA TYR A 129 -4.81 -0.71 -5.84
C TYR A 129 -3.91 -0.05 -6.87
N LEU A 130 -2.65 0.13 -6.48
CA LEU A 130 -1.57 0.53 -7.36
C LEU A 130 -0.47 -0.54 -7.39
N PHE A 131 0.15 -0.64 -8.56
CA PHE A 131 1.34 -1.44 -8.81
C PHE A 131 2.53 -0.48 -8.93
N VAL A 132 3.44 -0.50 -7.97
CA VAL A 132 4.60 0.38 -7.94
C VAL A 132 5.84 -0.43 -8.32
N CYS A 133 6.49 -0.03 -9.39
CA CYS A 133 7.59 -0.76 -10.01
C CYS A 133 8.87 0.11 -10.05
N PRO A 134 10.06 -0.47 -9.80
CA PRO A 134 11.32 0.20 -10.09
C PRO A 134 11.39 0.60 -11.56
N ASN A 135 11.93 1.78 -11.86
CA ASN A 135 11.92 2.32 -13.23
C ASN A 135 12.62 1.40 -14.25
N GLU A 136 13.64 0.65 -13.85
CA GLU A 136 14.33 -0.32 -14.72
C GLU A 136 13.44 -1.52 -15.13
N ASN A 137 12.39 -1.80 -14.36
CA ASN A 137 11.44 -2.89 -14.61
C ASN A 137 10.22 -2.44 -15.44
N THR A 138 10.16 -1.17 -15.85
CA THR A 138 9.01 -0.60 -16.61
C THR A 138 9.09 -0.84 -18.11
N ASN A 139 10.21 -1.34 -18.63
CA ASN A 139 10.45 -1.47 -20.05
C ASN A 139 9.79 -2.75 -20.64
N TYR A 140 8.47 -2.73 -20.77
CA TYR A 140 7.69 -3.82 -21.36
C TYR A 140 8.07 -4.14 -22.81
N LYS A 141 8.64 -3.17 -23.55
CA LYS A 141 9.12 -3.40 -24.93
C LYS A 141 10.21 -4.46 -24.99
N LYS A 142 11.08 -4.53 -23.97
CA LYS A 142 12.10 -5.58 -23.83
C LYS A 142 11.47 -6.98 -23.65
N TYR A 143 10.30 -7.06 -23.04
CA TYR A 143 9.55 -8.32 -22.88
C TYR A 143 8.80 -8.70 -24.15
N LEU A 144 8.30 -7.73 -24.94
CA LEU A 144 7.65 -8.01 -26.22
C LEU A 144 8.67 -8.41 -27.30
N GLU A 145 9.81 -7.73 -27.40
CA GLU A 145 10.85 -8.05 -28.38
C GLU A 145 11.46 -9.45 -28.18
N ASN A 146 11.55 -9.93 -26.94
CA ASN A 146 12.10 -11.26 -26.64
C ASN A 146 11.10 -12.42 -26.77
N ASN A 147 9.78 -12.15 -26.68
CA ASN A 147 8.76 -13.20 -26.67
C ASN A 147 7.97 -13.33 -27.98
N TRP A 148 7.97 -12.31 -28.85
CA TRP A 148 7.32 -12.40 -30.18
C TRP A 148 8.22 -13.01 -31.27
N ASN A 149 9.51 -13.22 -31.00
CA ASN A 149 10.40 -13.96 -31.90
C ASN A 149 10.41 -15.48 -31.64
N ASN A 150 9.59 -15.96 -30.68
CA ASN A 150 9.52 -17.36 -30.24
C ASN A 150 8.09 -17.95 -30.30
N LEU A 151 7.18 -17.31 -31.03
CA LEU A 151 5.84 -17.82 -31.37
C LEU A 151 5.70 -17.92 -32.89
#